data_AF-A0AB36LXF3-F1
#
_entry.id   AF-A0AB36LXF3-F1
#
_cell.length_a   1.000
_cell.length_b   1.000
_cell.length_c   1.000
_cell.angle_alpha   90.00
_cell.angle_beta   90.00
_cell.angle_gamma   90.00
#
_symmetry.space_group_name_H-M   'P 1'
#
loop_
_entity.id
_entity.type
_entity.pdbx_description
1 polymer ?
#
loop_
_entity_poly.entity_id
_entity_poly.type
_entity_poly.pdbx_seq_one_letter_code
_entity_poly.pdbx_strand_id
1 'polypeptide(L)'
;MIKNSVIGIAEHGQSIAREREQRRLNQMHKDLKDNNPRGVMFDFMATDAIYYGYYEFFSQKNLSGLKQWFYVSSLLRAESCKYSGGYSLSTPDRFLFPLLTDNREILERFSQLNTINLLWGEFEPSYQEAKFKPSKDDPRFRTHALQAVLRNDWKDYQEIKAVANQKINKLREVVQFEFGIYDAIYEKDKDKIIEIVQTLLNPRVHKAYNKDFGEEFNGEIWSHHPVMFTKLAWMNGLEIEIDNPLVPMELMPIKPLEHYDYHYDFLDPNWKPQSFWGKLFGRK
;
A
#
# COMPACT_ATOMS: atom_id res chain seq x y z
N MET A 1 -7.53 -28.42 31.25
CA MET A 1 -6.06 -28.22 31.31
C MET A 1 -5.47 -27.47 30.11
N ILE A 2 -6.23 -27.13 29.06
CA ILE A 2 -5.70 -26.47 27.84
C ILE A 2 -5.72 -24.92 27.92
N LYS A 3 -6.42 -24.31 28.90
CA LYS A 3 -6.56 -22.84 28.99
C LYS A 3 -5.28 -22.11 29.45
N ASN A 4 -4.53 -22.66 30.40
CA ASN A 4 -3.40 -21.93 31.00
C ASN A 4 -2.15 -21.88 30.11
N SER A 5 -1.92 -22.92 29.28
CA SER A 5 -0.76 -22.95 28.36
C SER A 5 -0.96 -22.02 27.16
N VAL A 6 -2.18 -21.94 26.62
CA VAL A 6 -2.51 -21.04 25.49
C VAL A 6 -2.47 -19.57 25.91
N ILE A 7 -2.95 -19.25 27.12
CA ILE A 7 -2.86 -17.89 27.68
C ILE A 7 -1.39 -17.48 27.87
N GLY A 8 -0.55 -18.34 28.44
CA GLY A 8 0.88 -18.04 28.60
C GLY A 8 1.63 -17.87 27.28
N ILE A 9 1.27 -18.60 26.23
CA ILE A 9 1.84 -18.43 24.88
C ILE A 9 1.42 -17.07 24.28
N ALA A 10 0.15 -16.69 24.42
CA ALA A 10 -0.36 -15.43 23.90
C ALA A 10 0.26 -14.21 24.61
N GLU A 11 0.37 -14.25 25.94
CA GLU A 11 1.01 -13.21 26.75
C GLU A 11 2.50 -13.05 26.40
N HIS A 12 3.23 -14.16 26.23
CA HIS A 12 4.61 -14.13 25.80
C HIS A 12 4.78 -13.54 24.40
N GLY A 13 3.89 -13.91 23.46
CA GLY A 13 3.87 -13.34 22.12
C GLY A 13 3.64 -11.82 22.11
N GLN A 14 2.74 -11.32 22.96
CA GLN A 14 2.51 -9.87 23.13
C GLN A 14 3.74 -9.15 23.68
N SER A 15 4.44 -9.72 24.66
CA SER A 15 5.69 -9.14 25.19
C SER A 15 6.75 -9.01 24.10
N ILE A 16 6.97 -10.08 23.31
CA ILE A 16 7.94 -10.09 22.22
C ILE A 16 7.59 -9.03 21.16
N ALA A 17 6.31 -8.89 20.82
CA ALA A 17 5.86 -7.89 19.85
C ALA A 17 6.14 -6.46 20.33
N ARG A 18 5.80 -6.14 21.58
CA ARG A 18 6.07 -4.82 22.19
C ARG A 18 7.56 -4.52 22.28
N GLU A 19 8.37 -5.49 22.68
CA GLU A 19 9.83 -5.34 22.71
C GLU A 19 10.43 -5.16 21.31
N ARG A 20 9.88 -5.82 20.29
CA ARG A 20 10.28 -5.63 18.89
C ARG A 20 9.98 -4.22 18.42
N GLU A 21 8.76 -3.74 18.64
CA GLU A 21 8.34 -2.38 18.30
C GLU A 21 9.23 -1.34 18.99
N GLN A 22 9.43 -1.44 20.30
CA GLN A 22 10.27 -0.50 21.04
C GLN A 22 11.72 -0.48 20.53
N ARG A 23 12.28 -1.65 20.17
CA ARG A 23 13.62 -1.71 19.57
C ARG A 23 13.67 -1.02 18.21
N ARG A 24 12.65 -1.22 17.36
CA ARG A 24 12.54 -0.54 16.05
C ARG A 24 12.40 0.96 16.22
N LEU A 25 11.59 1.43 17.18
CA LEU A 25 11.42 2.85 17.51
C LEU A 25 12.71 3.50 17.97
N ASN A 26 13.38 2.89 18.96
CA ASN A 26 14.67 3.41 19.47
C ASN A 26 15.70 3.51 18.34
N GLN A 27 15.70 2.53 17.45
CA GLN A 27 16.58 2.51 16.30
C GLN A 27 16.21 3.58 15.27
N MET A 28 14.92 3.79 15.00
CA MET A 28 14.44 4.85 14.10
C MET A 28 14.85 6.23 14.61
N HIS A 29 14.62 6.51 15.89
CA HIS A 29 15.02 7.78 16.50
C HIS A 29 16.54 7.98 16.45
N LYS A 30 17.33 6.93 16.66
CA LYS A 30 18.78 6.99 16.50
C LYS A 30 19.17 7.31 15.05
N ASP A 31 18.63 6.57 14.09
CA ASP A 31 18.94 6.74 12.66
C ASP A 31 18.59 8.16 12.18
N LEU A 32 17.43 8.69 12.57
CA LEU A 32 17.01 10.04 12.25
C LEU A 32 17.89 11.11 12.92
N LYS A 33 18.26 10.90 14.18
CA LYS A 33 19.16 11.82 14.92
C LYS A 33 20.56 11.86 14.30
N ASP A 34 21.06 10.71 13.87
CA ASP A 34 22.38 10.57 13.24
C ASP A 34 22.36 10.94 11.74
N ASN A 35 21.21 11.41 11.22
CA ASN A 35 20.97 11.74 9.82
C ASN A 35 21.33 10.58 8.85
N ASN A 36 21.05 9.35 9.29
CA ASN A 36 21.28 8.11 8.54
C ASN A 36 20.02 7.22 8.53
N PRO A 37 18.88 7.73 8.02
CA PRO A 37 17.64 6.96 7.92
C PRO A 37 17.81 5.72 7.03
N ARG A 38 17.18 4.62 7.45
CA ARG A 38 17.20 3.35 6.70
C ARG A 38 15.80 3.01 6.23
N GLY A 39 15.60 2.93 4.90
CA GLY A 39 14.29 2.65 4.30
C GLY A 39 13.65 1.38 4.85
N VAL A 40 14.45 0.31 5.03
CA VAL A 40 13.98 -0.97 5.58
C VAL A 40 13.36 -0.83 6.98
N MET A 41 13.83 0.10 7.82
CA MET A 41 13.28 0.30 9.15
C MET A 41 11.87 0.88 9.11
N PHE A 42 11.62 1.81 8.18
CA PHE A 42 10.28 2.34 7.94
C PHE A 42 9.34 1.25 7.42
N ASP A 43 9.80 0.42 6.49
CA ASP A 43 8.96 -0.64 5.89
C ASP A 43 8.61 -1.75 6.90
N PHE A 44 9.55 -2.10 7.79
CA PHE A 44 9.29 -2.99 8.91
C PHE A 44 8.20 -2.46 9.85
N MET A 45 8.25 -1.16 10.19
CA MET A 45 7.20 -0.53 10.98
C MET A 45 5.87 -0.43 10.23
N ALA A 46 5.91 -0.22 8.91
CA ALA A 46 4.70 -0.17 8.08
C ALA A 46 3.98 -1.54 8.06
N THR A 47 4.76 -2.61 8.00
CA THR A 47 4.24 -3.98 8.09
C THR A 47 3.59 -4.25 9.45
N ASP A 48 4.21 -3.80 10.56
CA ASP A 48 3.61 -3.92 11.89
C ASP A 48 2.27 -3.15 11.95
N ALA A 49 2.22 -1.94 11.40
CA ALA A 49 1.00 -1.14 11.33
C ALA A 49 -0.13 -1.85 10.55
N ILE A 50 0.17 -2.52 9.44
CA ILE A 50 -0.83 -3.32 8.71
C ILE A 50 -1.45 -4.40 9.62
N TYR A 51 -0.63 -5.11 10.39
CA TYR A 51 -1.11 -6.14 11.30
C TYR A 51 -1.91 -5.58 12.47
N TYR A 52 -1.56 -4.41 12.99
CA TYR A 52 -2.41 -3.68 13.93
C TYR A 52 -3.76 -3.31 13.32
N GLY A 53 -3.77 -2.89 12.05
CA GLY A 53 -5.01 -2.67 11.29
C GLY A 53 -5.89 -3.91 11.23
N TYR A 54 -5.34 -5.08 10.86
CA TYR A 54 -6.12 -6.32 10.86
C TYR A 54 -6.62 -6.71 12.25
N TYR A 55 -5.83 -6.47 13.30
CA TYR A 55 -6.29 -6.71 14.67
C TYR A 55 -7.52 -5.86 15.01
N GLU A 56 -7.49 -4.56 14.71
CA GLU A 56 -8.65 -3.66 14.86
C GLU A 56 -9.86 -4.18 14.09
N PHE A 57 -9.67 -4.55 12.82
CA PHE A 57 -10.76 -5.00 11.97
C PHE A 57 -11.37 -6.33 12.42
N PHE A 58 -10.57 -7.38 12.58
CA PHE A 58 -11.07 -8.72 12.82
C PHE A 58 -11.39 -8.98 14.29
N SER A 59 -10.57 -8.47 15.21
CA SER A 59 -10.70 -8.73 16.65
C SER A 59 -11.56 -7.70 17.35
N GLN A 60 -11.43 -6.42 17.00
CA GLN A 60 -12.18 -5.32 17.63
C GLN A 60 -13.42 -4.89 16.83
N LYS A 61 -13.61 -5.40 15.61
CA LYS A 61 -14.68 -4.94 14.68
C LYS A 61 -14.64 -3.43 14.46
N ASN A 62 -13.43 -2.87 14.45
CA ASN A 62 -13.18 -1.45 14.37
C ASN A 62 -12.64 -1.07 12.98
N LEU A 63 -13.56 -0.74 12.07
CA LEU A 63 -13.23 -0.30 10.72
C LEU A 63 -12.42 1.01 10.72
N SER A 64 -12.72 1.93 11.63
CA SER A 64 -11.96 3.19 11.74
C SER A 64 -10.53 2.95 12.19
N GLY A 65 -10.32 2.02 13.13
CA GLY A 65 -9.00 1.58 13.56
C GLY A 65 -8.18 0.96 12.42
N LEU A 66 -8.81 0.15 11.57
CA LEU A 66 -8.16 -0.39 10.36
C LEU A 66 -7.66 0.74 9.44
N LYS A 67 -8.53 1.70 9.10
CA LYS A 67 -8.17 2.83 8.23
C LYS A 67 -7.06 3.69 8.83
N GLN A 68 -7.11 3.94 10.13
CA GLN A 68 -6.09 4.67 10.87
C GLN A 68 -4.72 3.98 10.76
N TRP A 69 -4.66 2.67 10.95
CA TRP A 69 -3.41 1.94 10.85
C TRP A 69 -2.87 1.81 9.43
N PHE A 70 -3.77 1.69 8.44
CA PHE A 70 -3.37 1.76 7.04
C PHE A 70 -2.84 3.13 6.64
N TYR A 71 -3.35 4.21 7.25
CA TYR A 71 -2.80 5.55 7.10
C TYR A 71 -1.35 5.64 7.64
N VAL A 72 -1.11 5.14 8.87
CA VAL A 72 0.24 5.09 9.47
C VAL A 72 1.20 4.25 8.61
N SER A 73 0.78 3.06 8.17
CA SER A 73 1.53 2.22 7.24
C SER A 73 1.90 2.96 5.95
N SER A 74 0.95 3.70 5.38
CA SER A 74 1.14 4.44 4.13
C SER A 74 2.12 5.60 4.30
N LEU A 75 2.09 6.31 5.43
CA LEU A 75 3.09 7.34 5.75
C LEU A 75 4.50 6.75 5.85
N LEU A 76 4.65 5.65 6.57
CA LEU A 76 5.92 4.95 6.73
C LEU A 76 6.46 4.46 5.38
N ARG A 77 5.62 3.91 4.52
CA ARG A 77 6.01 3.48 3.16
C ARG A 77 6.40 4.64 2.27
N ALA A 78 5.67 5.75 2.34
CA ALA A 78 6.03 6.95 1.60
C ALA A 78 7.39 7.50 2.03
N GLU A 79 7.72 7.43 3.32
CA GLU A 79 9.04 7.81 3.83
C GLU A 79 10.11 6.79 3.41
N SER A 80 9.80 5.49 3.51
CA SER A 80 10.68 4.40 3.13
C SER A 80 11.16 4.48 1.68
N CYS A 81 10.31 4.91 0.75
CA CYS A 81 10.64 5.07 -0.68
C CYS A 81 11.80 6.04 -0.95
N LYS A 82 12.11 6.94 -0.01
CA LYS A 82 13.18 7.94 -0.16
C LYS A 82 14.58 7.36 0.09
N TYR A 83 14.68 6.15 0.65
CA TYR A 83 15.94 5.59 1.12
C TYR A 83 16.21 4.21 0.52
N SER A 84 17.50 3.90 0.33
CA SER A 84 17.93 2.63 -0.27
C SER A 84 17.57 1.45 0.63
N GLY A 85 17.19 0.33 0.01
CA GLY A 85 16.70 -0.86 0.70
C GLY A 85 15.33 -0.68 1.36
N GLY A 86 14.62 0.40 1.02
CA GLY A 86 13.26 0.67 1.47
C GLY A 86 12.19 0.17 0.50
N TYR A 87 10.98 0.68 0.71
CA TYR A 87 9.80 0.29 -0.04
C TYR A 87 9.94 0.65 -1.54
N SER A 88 9.63 -0.33 -2.39
CA SER A 88 9.60 -0.17 -3.84
C SER A 88 8.18 0.04 -4.33
N LEU A 89 7.98 0.96 -5.27
CA LEU A 89 6.72 1.17 -6.00
C LEU A 89 6.79 0.61 -7.42
N SER A 90 7.58 -0.45 -7.67
CA SER A 90 7.75 -0.94 -9.05
C SER A 90 6.50 -1.61 -9.61
N THR A 91 5.52 -1.96 -8.78
CA THR A 91 4.26 -2.60 -9.21
C THR A 91 3.03 -1.94 -8.55
N PRO A 92 1.84 -1.97 -9.19
CA PRO A 92 0.63 -1.32 -8.68
C PRO A 92 0.08 -1.91 -7.37
N ASP A 93 0.33 -3.19 -7.08
CA ASP A 93 -0.11 -3.86 -5.85
C ASP A 93 0.33 -3.14 -4.56
N ARG A 94 1.40 -2.36 -4.66
CA ARG A 94 1.94 -1.54 -3.56
C ARG A 94 0.97 -0.45 -3.08
N PHE A 95 -0.15 -0.25 -3.76
CA PHE A 95 -1.11 0.81 -3.49
C PHE A 95 -2.36 0.34 -2.74
N LEU A 96 -2.55 -0.97 -2.49
CA LEU A 96 -3.78 -1.44 -1.83
C LEU A 96 -4.05 -0.73 -0.49
N PHE A 97 -3.07 -0.72 0.41
CA PHE A 97 -3.22 -0.12 1.74
C PHE A 97 -3.50 1.39 1.71
N PRO A 98 -2.77 2.23 0.97
CA PRO A 98 -3.11 3.65 0.86
C PRO A 98 -4.50 3.87 0.26
N LEU A 99 -4.94 3.05 -0.70
CA LEU A 99 -6.29 3.12 -1.27
C LEU A 99 -7.39 2.86 -0.24
N LEU A 100 -7.15 1.96 0.71
CA LEU A 100 -8.11 1.60 1.75
C LEU A 100 -8.16 2.61 2.92
N THR A 101 -7.29 3.63 2.94
CA THR A 101 -7.30 4.66 3.99
C THR A 101 -8.46 5.64 3.87
N ASP A 102 -8.95 5.87 2.65
CA ASP A 102 -9.79 7.01 2.25
C ASP A 102 -9.17 8.40 2.51
N ASN A 103 -7.91 8.48 2.93
CA ASN A 103 -7.25 9.74 3.22
C ASN A 103 -6.78 10.41 1.92
N ARG A 104 -7.41 11.54 1.57
CA ARG A 104 -7.12 12.28 0.33
C ARG A 104 -5.65 12.71 0.21
N GLU A 105 -5.04 13.18 1.29
CA GLU A 105 -3.64 13.64 1.27
C GLU A 105 -2.67 12.48 0.98
N ILE A 106 -2.90 11.32 1.58
CA ILE A 106 -2.13 10.10 1.28
C ILE A 106 -2.32 9.67 -0.17
N LEU A 107 -3.54 9.68 -0.68
CA LEU A 107 -3.83 9.32 -2.07
C LEU A 107 -3.14 10.28 -3.05
N GLU A 108 -3.21 11.59 -2.80
CA GLU A 108 -2.52 12.62 -3.57
C GLU A 108 -1.00 12.41 -3.51
N ARG A 109 -0.43 12.13 -2.33
CA ARG A 109 0.99 11.80 -2.17
C ARG A 109 1.37 10.57 -2.99
N PHE A 110 0.66 9.45 -2.85
CA PHE A 110 0.96 8.20 -3.57
C PHE A 110 0.78 8.36 -5.08
N SER A 111 -0.18 9.18 -5.52
CA SER A 111 -0.36 9.51 -6.94
C SER A 111 0.84 10.22 -7.57
N GLN A 112 1.76 10.78 -6.77
CA GLN A 112 2.94 11.51 -7.25
C GLN A 112 4.26 10.89 -6.76
N LEU A 113 4.16 9.83 -5.95
CA LEU A 113 5.29 9.26 -5.25
C LEU A 113 6.20 8.49 -6.22
N ASN A 114 7.50 8.68 -6.01
CA ASN A 114 8.55 7.98 -6.70
C ASN A 114 9.32 7.16 -5.67
N THR A 115 9.94 6.08 -6.10
CA THR A 115 10.88 5.31 -5.28
C THR A 115 12.26 5.35 -5.92
N ILE A 116 13.30 5.29 -5.10
CA ILE A 116 14.67 5.03 -5.57
C ILE A 116 14.97 3.52 -5.64
N ASN A 117 14.10 2.68 -5.06
CA ASN A 117 14.28 1.23 -4.99
C ASN A 117 13.64 0.53 -6.20
N LEU A 118 14.38 -0.40 -6.80
CA LEU A 118 13.88 -1.28 -7.85
C LEU A 118 13.60 -2.67 -7.29
N LEU A 119 12.51 -3.29 -7.75
CA LEU A 119 12.23 -4.70 -7.49
C LEU A 119 13.31 -5.62 -8.11
N TRP A 120 13.88 -5.24 -9.26
CA TRP A 120 14.92 -6.01 -9.96
C TRP A 120 15.95 -5.08 -10.64
N GLY A 121 17.23 -5.43 -10.56
CA GLY A 121 18.33 -4.78 -11.33
C GLY A 121 19.04 -3.60 -10.65
N GLU A 122 20.13 -3.13 -11.28
CA GLU A 122 20.83 -1.90 -10.91
C GLU A 122 20.13 -0.67 -11.54
N PHE A 123 20.23 0.46 -10.84
CA PHE A 123 19.53 1.72 -11.14
C PHE A 123 19.81 2.30 -12.55
N GLU A 124 18.76 2.58 -13.33
CA GLU A 124 18.51 3.78 -14.19
C GLU A 124 17.33 3.50 -15.15
N PRO A 125 16.44 4.45 -15.51
CA PRO A 125 16.58 5.91 -15.53
C PRO A 125 15.63 6.64 -14.55
N SER A 126 15.56 7.97 -14.61
CA SER A 126 14.66 8.77 -13.76
C SER A 126 13.19 8.35 -13.91
N TYR A 127 12.38 8.59 -12.89
CA TYR A 127 10.95 8.25 -12.86
C TYR A 127 10.17 8.78 -14.09
N GLN A 128 10.57 9.93 -14.65
CA GLN A 128 9.95 10.48 -15.87
C GLN A 128 10.35 9.73 -17.16
N GLU A 129 11.48 9.04 -17.16
CA GLU A 129 11.98 8.28 -18.31
C GLU A 129 11.52 6.82 -18.28
N ALA A 130 11.28 6.26 -17.09
CA ALA A 130 10.82 4.88 -16.92
C ALA A 130 9.42 4.64 -17.51
N LYS A 131 8.51 5.62 -17.41
CA LYS A 131 7.15 5.53 -17.97
C LYS A 131 7.12 5.33 -19.49
N PHE A 132 8.16 5.79 -20.21
CA PHE A 132 8.27 5.68 -21.68
C PHE A 132 9.22 4.57 -22.16
N LYS A 133 9.77 3.78 -21.24
CA LYS A 133 10.58 2.59 -21.55
C LYS A 133 9.91 1.30 -21.02
N PRO A 134 8.61 1.05 -21.31
CA PRO A 134 7.97 -0.17 -20.85
C PRO A 134 8.71 -1.39 -21.41
N SER A 135 8.99 -2.35 -20.55
CA SER A 135 9.55 -3.64 -20.92
C SER A 135 8.78 -4.73 -20.19
N LYS A 136 8.93 -5.98 -20.65
CA LYS A 136 8.30 -7.13 -19.98
C LYS A 136 8.87 -7.39 -18.58
N ASP A 137 10.04 -6.84 -18.30
CA ASP A 137 10.83 -7.08 -17.10
C ASP A 137 10.86 -5.85 -16.17
N ASP A 138 10.43 -4.69 -16.65
CA ASP A 138 10.27 -3.47 -15.88
C ASP A 138 8.78 -3.14 -15.68
N PRO A 139 8.23 -3.43 -14.49
CA PRO A 139 6.82 -3.20 -14.21
C PRO A 139 6.47 -1.73 -13.92
N ARG A 140 7.43 -0.80 -13.84
CA ARG A 140 7.18 0.58 -13.34
C ARG A 140 6.12 1.34 -14.14
N PHE A 141 6.03 1.14 -15.45
CA PHE A 141 4.99 1.77 -16.28
C PHE A 141 3.57 1.44 -15.79
N ARG A 142 3.37 0.27 -15.18
CA ARG A 142 2.08 -0.14 -14.59
C ARG A 142 1.73 0.73 -13.38
N THR A 143 2.72 1.02 -12.53
CA THR A 143 2.54 1.94 -11.40
C THR A 143 2.19 3.34 -11.89
N HIS A 144 2.88 3.83 -12.92
CA HIS A 144 2.55 5.13 -13.50
C HIS A 144 1.14 5.17 -14.09
N ALA A 145 0.70 4.08 -14.75
CA ALA A 145 -0.67 3.97 -15.23
C ALA A 145 -1.68 4.08 -14.08
N LEU A 146 -1.46 3.36 -12.97
CA LEU A 146 -2.30 3.49 -11.78
C LEU A 146 -2.29 4.93 -11.23
N GLN A 147 -1.11 5.54 -11.12
CA GLN A 147 -0.99 6.91 -10.60
C GLN A 147 -1.68 7.94 -11.52
N ALA A 148 -1.65 7.75 -12.84
CA ALA A 148 -2.42 8.55 -13.79
C ALA A 148 -3.94 8.41 -13.55
N VAL A 149 -4.42 7.17 -13.33
CA VAL A 149 -5.82 6.90 -12.95
C VAL A 149 -6.18 7.60 -11.63
N LEU A 150 -5.32 7.55 -10.61
CA LEU A 150 -5.56 8.25 -9.33
C LEU A 150 -5.64 9.77 -9.50
N ARG A 151 -4.90 10.35 -10.44
CA ARG A 151 -4.96 11.77 -10.79
C ARG A 151 -6.13 12.11 -11.72
N ASN A 152 -6.90 11.14 -12.19
CA ASN A 152 -7.85 11.28 -13.30
C ASN A 152 -7.19 11.84 -14.59
N ASP A 153 -5.89 11.62 -14.76
CA ASP A 153 -5.15 12.01 -15.95
C ASP A 153 -5.25 10.91 -17.01
N TRP A 154 -6.45 10.82 -17.61
CA TRP A 154 -6.75 9.81 -18.62
C TRP A 154 -5.89 9.94 -19.87
N LYS A 155 -5.40 11.14 -20.16
CA LYS A 155 -4.48 11.36 -21.28
C LYS A 155 -3.13 10.67 -21.03
N ASP A 156 -2.52 10.89 -19.87
CA ASP A 156 -1.26 10.24 -19.47
C ASP A 156 -1.43 8.71 -19.41
N TYR A 157 -2.54 8.22 -18.87
CA TYR A 157 -2.86 6.78 -18.89
C TYR A 157 -2.89 6.20 -20.31
N GLN A 158 -3.63 6.82 -21.23
CA GLN A 158 -3.77 6.34 -22.61
C GLN A 158 -2.43 6.39 -23.36
N GLU A 159 -1.60 7.40 -23.13
CA GLU A 159 -0.24 7.48 -23.68
C GLU A 159 0.64 6.33 -23.17
N ILE A 160 0.65 6.06 -21.85
CA ILE A 160 1.40 4.94 -21.25
C ILE A 160 0.95 3.60 -21.86
N LYS A 161 -0.37 3.37 -21.93
CA LYS A 161 -0.94 2.15 -22.50
C LYS A 161 -0.59 2.00 -23.98
N ALA A 162 -0.66 3.06 -24.77
CA ALA A 162 -0.30 3.03 -26.19
C ALA A 162 1.17 2.66 -26.39
N VAL A 163 2.09 3.25 -25.62
CA VAL A 163 3.52 2.92 -25.69
C VAL A 163 3.78 1.47 -25.24
N ALA A 164 3.10 1.00 -24.21
CA ALA A 164 3.21 -0.40 -23.76
C ALA A 164 2.73 -1.38 -24.84
N ASN A 165 1.58 -1.13 -25.47
CA ASN A 165 1.05 -1.96 -26.56
C ASN A 165 1.94 -1.93 -27.81
N GLN A 166 2.60 -0.80 -28.10
CA GLN A 166 3.53 -0.69 -29.22
C GLN A 166 4.84 -1.47 -28.97
N LYS A 167 5.38 -1.42 -27.75
CA LYS A 167 6.70 -1.99 -27.42
C LYS A 167 6.66 -3.43 -26.92
N ILE A 168 5.52 -3.90 -26.41
CA ILE A 168 5.39 -5.21 -25.79
C ILE A 168 4.45 -6.09 -26.63
N ASN A 169 5.01 -7.02 -27.41
CA ASN A 169 4.24 -7.92 -28.29
C ASN A 169 3.16 -8.74 -27.57
N LYS A 170 3.36 -9.05 -26.27
CA LYS A 170 2.39 -9.79 -25.45
C LYS A 170 2.50 -9.35 -24.00
N LEU A 171 1.51 -8.62 -23.53
CA LEU A 171 1.40 -8.22 -22.12
C LEU A 171 1.19 -9.44 -21.23
N ARG A 172 1.75 -9.40 -20.01
CA ARG A 172 1.44 -10.40 -18.97
C ARG A 172 -0.04 -10.27 -18.60
N GLU A 173 -0.66 -11.38 -18.22
CA GLU A 173 -2.10 -11.43 -17.93
C GLU A 173 -2.52 -10.42 -16.83
N VAL A 174 -1.73 -10.27 -15.76
CA VAL A 174 -1.97 -9.23 -14.74
C VAL A 174 -2.07 -7.81 -15.32
N VAL A 175 -1.23 -7.50 -16.32
CA VAL A 175 -1.22 -6.16 -16.95
C VAL A 175 -2.46 -5.97 -17.81
N GLN A 176 -2.96 -7.05 -18.41
CA GLN A 176 -4.21 -7.02 -19.17
C GLN A 176 -5.41 -6.76 -18.24
N PHE A 177 -5.43 -7.39 -17.05
CA PHE A 177 -6.45 -7.08 -16.05
C PHE A 177 -6.37 -5.64 -15.56
N GLU A 178 -5.17 -5.12 -15.26
CA GLU A 178 -4.96 -3.73 -14.85
C GLU A 178 -5.47 -2.74 -15.91
N PHE A 179 -5.01 -2.86 -17.16
CA PHE A 179 -5.48 -1.99 -18.24
C PHE A 179 -6.97 -2.16 -18.52
N GLY A 180 -7.49 -3.38 -18.48
CA GLY A 180 -8.92 -3.63 -18.65
C GLY A 180 -9.77 -2.95 -17.58
N ILE A 181 -9.31 -2.93 -16.32
CA ILE A 181 -9.98 -2.20 -15.23
C ILE A 181 -9.91 -0.69 -15.47
N TYR A 182 -8.75 -0.16 -15.83
CA TYR A 182 -8.60 1.29 -16.04
C TYR A 182 -9.42 1.78 -17.23
N ASP A 183 -9.49 1.00 -18.31
CA ASP A 183 -10.38 1.27 -19.46
C ASP A 183 -11.85 1.26 -19.04
N ALA A 184 -12.28 0.20 -18.32
CA ALA A 184 -13.66 0.08 -17.89
C ALA A 184 -14.07 1.21 -16.93
N ILE A 185 -13.15 1.69 -16.08
CA ILE A 185 -13.38 2.89 -15.26
C ILE A 185 -13.58 4.12 -16.14
N TYR A 186 -12.68 4.35 -17.11
CA TYR A 186 -12.78 5.49 -18.04
C TYR A 186 -14.09 5.48 -18.85
N GLU A 187 -14.49 4.30 -19.31
CA GLU A 187 -15.71 4.07 -20.10
C GLU A 187 -16.98 3.98 -19.25
N LYS A 188 -16.83 3.98 -17.91
CA LYS A 188 -17.91 3.78 -16.92
C LYS A 188 -18.63 2.43 -17.07
N ASP A 189 -17.92 1.42 -17.57
CA ASP A 189 -18.42 0.07 -17.77
C ASP A 189 -18.33 -0.74 -16.46
N LYS A 190 -19.40 -0.68 -15.67
CA LYS A 190 -19.51 -1.45 -14.41
C LYS A 190 -19.48 -2.96 -14.65
N ASP A 191 -20.10 -3.44 -15.72
CA ASP A 191 -20.22 -4.87 -16.00
C ASP A 191 -18.85 -5.46 -16.30
N LYS A 192 -18.01 -4.74 -17.06
CA LYS A 192 -16.64 -5.16 -17.35
C LYS A 192 -15.76 -5.21 -16.09
N ILE A 193 -15.92 -4.24 -15.19
CA ILE A 193 -15.20 -4.24 -13.90
C ILE A 193 -15.61 -5.48 -13.10
N ILE A 194 -16.91 -5.76 -12.99
CA ILE A 194 -17.43 -6.93 -12.27
C ILE A 194 -16.92 -8.24 -12.90
N GLU A 195 -16.92 -8.35 -14.23
CA GLU A 195 -16.40 -9.53 -14.95
C GLU A 195 -14.93 -9.82 -14.60
N ILE A 196 -14.08 -8.79 -14.64
CA ILE A 196 -12.64 -8.92 -14.31
C ILE A 196 -12.46 -9.31 -12.84
N VAL A 197 -13.18 -8.63 -11.94
CA VAL A 197 -13.13 -8.92 -10.49
C VAL A 197 -13.55 -10.36 -10.20
N GLN A 198 -14.67 -10.82 -10.77
CA GLN A 198 -15.15 -12.19 -10.61
C GLN A 198 -14.18 -13.23 -11.20
N THR A 199 -13.53 -12.89 -12.31
CA THR A 199 -12.48 -13.74 -12.90
C THR A 199 -11.33 -13.95 -11.92
N LEU A 200 -10.85 -12.88 -11.28
CA LEU A 200 -9.77 -12.90 -10.30
C LEU A 200 -10.14 -13.58 -8.97
N LEU A 201 -11.45 -13.68 -8.67
CA LEU A 201 -11.98 -14.38 -7.50
C LEU A 201 -12.13 -15.88 -7.69
N ASN A 202 -12.01 -16.41 -8.93
CA ASN A 202 -12.02 -17.86 -9.15
C ASN A 202 -10.91 -18.53 -8.32
N PRO A 203 -11.17 -19.64 -7.60
CA PRO A 203 -10.23 -20.20 -6.61
C PRO A 203 -8.81 -20.44 -7.13
N ARG A 204 -8.68 -20.95 -8.36
CA ARG A 204 -7.38 -21.19 -9.00
C ARG A 204 -6.63 -19.88 -9.31
N VAL A 205 -7.36 -18.87 -9.78
CA VAL A 205 -6.81 -17.56 -10.15
C VAL A 205 -6.44 -16.80 -8.88
N HIS A 206 -7.34 -16.75 -7.90
CA HIS A 206 -7.10 -16.17 -6.58
C HIS A 206 -5.81 -16.72 -5.95
N LYS A 207 -5.67 -18.06 -5.88
CA LYS A 207 -4.45 -18.68 -5.31
C LYS A 207 -3.18 -18.31 -6.07
N ALA A 208 -3.24 -18.27 -7.41
CA ALA A 208 -2.07 -17.96 -8.23
C ALA A 208 -1.61 -16.51 -8.08
N TYR A 209 -2.55 -15.57 -7.99
CA TYR A 209 -2.29 -14.14 -7.92
C TYR A 209 -2.08 -13.60 -6.51
N ASN A 210 -2.38 -14.36 -5.47
CA ASN A 210 -2.17 -13.93 -4.08
C ASN A 210 -0.99 -14.60 -3.36
N LYS A 211 -0.35 -15.62 -3.97
CA LYS A 211 0.72 -16.40 -3.32
C LYS A 211 1.94 -15.61 -2.82
N ASP A 212 2.17 -14.41 -3.35
CA ASP A 212 3.33 -13.56 -3.04
C ASP A 212 2.95 -12.38 -2.12
N PHE A 213 1.66 -12.28 -1.72
CA PHE A 213 1.13 -11.23 -0.85
C PHE A 213 1.11 -11.67 0.61
N GLY A 214 2.29 -11.68 1.23
CA GLY A 214 2.48 -12.13 2.61
C GLY A 214 1.76 -11.28 3.65
N GLU A 215 1.56 -9.99 3.39
CA GLU A 215 0.84 -9.07 4.28
C GLU A 215 -0.65 -9.47 4.39
N GLU A 216 -1.23 -10.01 3.34
CA GLU A 216 -2.61 -10.50 3.25
C GLU A 216 -2.71 -12.00 3.55
N PHE A 217 -1.67 -12.61 4.12
CA PHE A 217 -1.58 -14.05 4.36
C PHE A 217 -1.85 -14.86 3.09
N ASN A 218 -1.23 -14.44 1.99
CA ASN A 218 -1.35 -15.08 0.67
C ASN A 218 -2.79 -15.15 0.13
N GLY A 219 -3.63 -14.18 0.52
CA GLY A 219 -5.02 -14.08 0.07
C GLY A 219 -6.04 -14.64 1.06
N GLU A 220 -5.61 -15.15 2.21
CA GLU A 220 -6.53 -15.68 3.23
C GLU A 220 -7.39 -14.58 3.87
N ILE A 221 -6.88 -13.35 3.94
CA ILE A 221 -7.62 -12.19 4.46
C ILE A 221 -8.60 -11.63 3.43
N TRP A 222 -8.12 -11.44 2.20
CA TRP A 222 -8.91 -10.99 1.05
C TRP A 222 -8.14 -11.23 -0.25
N SER A 223 -8.82 -11.07 -1.39
CA SER A 223 -8.15 -11.14 -2.70
C SER A 223 -7.63 -9.77 -3.10
N HIS A 224 -6.30 -9.60 -3.11
CA HIS A 224 -5.61 -8.31 -3.26
C HIS A 224 -6.12 -7.48 -4.45
N HIS A 225 -6.06 -8.03 -5.66
CA HIS A 225 -6.45 -7.31 -6.88
C HIS A 225 -7.97 -7.02 -6.93
N PRO A 226 -8.88 -7.99 -6.66
CA PRO A 226 -10.31 -7.71 -6.49
C PRO A 226 -10.63 -6.56 -5.55
N VAL A 227 -10.01 -6.50 -4.35
CA VAL A 227 -10.23 -5.41 -3.39
C VAL A 227 -9.72 -4.08 -3.97
N MET A 228 -8.51 -4.07 -4.51
CA MET A 228 -7.92 -2.86 -5.10
C MET A 228 -8.77 -2.30 -6.24
N PHE A 229 -9.20 -3.15 -7.17
CA PHE A 229 -9.97 -2.75 -8.35
C PHE A 229 -11.39 -2.30 -8.00
N THR A 230 -12.04 -2.99 -7.06
CA THR A 230 -13.35 -2.57 -6.56
C THR A 230 -13.25 -1.21 -5.88
N LYS A 231 -12.20 -0.99 -5.07
CA LYS A 231 -11.95 0.31 -4.42
C LYS A 231 -11.73 1.42 -5.46
N LEU A 232 -10.93 1.16 -6.49
CA LEU A 232 -10.70 2.12 -7.58
C LEU A 232 -11.98 2.47 -8.34
N ALA A 233 -12.87 1.51 -8.58
CA ALA A 233 -14.18 1.77 -9.20
C ALA A 233 -15.01 2.74 -8.35
N TRP A 234 -15.11 2.49 -7.04
CA TRP A 234 -15.82 3.36 -6.10
C TRP A 234 -15.21 4.77 -6.02
N MET A 235 -13.87 4.87 -6.03
CA MET A 235 -13.18 6.17 -6.08
C MET A 235 -13.52 6.99 -7.33
N ASN A 236 -13.95 6.33 -8.41
CA ASN A 236 -14.37 6.94 -9.66
C ASN A 236 -15.90 7.05 -9.80
N GLY A 237 -16.66 6.91 -8.71
CA GLY A 237 -18.12 7.02 -8.70
C GLY A 237 -18.86 5.82 -9.31
N LEU A 238 -18.15 4.72 -9.56
CA LEU A 238 -18.71 3.48 -10.06
C LEU A 238 -18.95 2.53 -8.88
N GLU A 239 -20.04 2.80 -8.14
CA GLU A 239 -20.48 1.95 -7.04
C GLU A 239 -20.96 0.60 -7.61
N ILE A 240 -20.14 -0.43 -7.44
CA ILE A 240 -20.40 -1.82 -7.83
C ILE A 240 -20.45 -2.68 -6.57
N GLU A 241 -21.26 -3.74 -6.63
CA GLU A 241 -21.41 -4.71 -5.54
C GLU A 241 -20.79 -6.05 -5.94
N ILE A 242 -19.97 -6.62 -5.05
CA ILE A 242 -19.31 -7.90 -5.25
C ILE A 242 -19.73 -8.84 -4.13
N ASP A 243 -20.55 -9.84 -4.46
CA ASP A 243 -20.96 -10.88 -3.52
C ASP A 243 -19.86 -11.95 -3.37
N ASN A 244 -18.82 -11.61 -2.62
CA ASN A 244 -17.75 -12.54 -2.27
C ASN A 244 -17.07 -12.12 -0.96
N PRO A 245 -16.88 -13.03 0.03
CA PRO A 245 -16.28 -12.68 1.32
C PRO A 245 -14.83 -12.20 1.22
N LEU A 246 -14.12 -12.50 0.12
CA LEU A 246 -12.76 -12.01 -0.15
C LEU A 246 -12.72 -10.57 -0.68
N VAL A 247 -13.89 -9.92 -0.84
CA VAL A 247 -14.03 -8.50 -1.13
C VAL A 247 -14.88 -7.87 -0.03
N PRO A 248 -14.27 -7.37 1.06
CA PRO A 248 -14.99 -6.73 2.16
C PRO A 248 -15.66 -5.43 1.70
N MET A 249 -16.93 -5.52 1.31
CA MET A 249 -17.69 -4.40 0.73
C MET A 249 -17.78 -3.18 1.66
N GLU A 250 -17.69 -3.36 2.98
CA GLU A 250 -17.66 -2.25 3.94
C GLU A 250 -16.45 -1.30 3.78
N LEU A 251 -15.39 -1.74 3.11
CA LEU A 251 -14.20 -0.93 2.79
C LEU A 251 -14.34 -0.14 1.48
N MET A 252 -15.30 -0.46 0.63
CA MET A 252 -15.40 0.15 -0.71
C MET A 252 -15.89 1.61 -0.69
N PRO A 253 -16.93 1.98 0.09
CA PRO A 253 -17.37 3.37 0.21
C PRO A 253 -16.23 4.33 0.57
N ILE A 254 -16.18 5.47 -0.10
CA ILE A 254 -15.19 6.52 0.16
C ILE A 254 -15.63 7.32 1.39
N LYS A 255 -15.13 6.92 2.57
CA LYS A 255 -15.52 7.49 3.87
C LYS A 255 -14.27 7.77 4.71
N PRO A 256 -13.59 8.91 4.50
CA PRO A 256 -12.44 9.31 5.32
C PRO A 256 -12.82 9.42 6.80
N LEU A 257 -11.84 9.21 7.67
CA LEU A 257 -11.99 9.52 9.09
C LEU A 257 -12.06 11.03 9.30
N GLU A 258 -12.74 11.44 10.37
CA GLU A 258 -12.76 12.85 10.80
C GLU A 258 -11.35 13.35 11.14
N HIS A 259 -10.53 12.48 11.72
CA HIS A 259 -9.14 12.75 12.07
C HIS A 259 -8.27 11.51 11.86
N TYR A 260 -7.02 11.74 11.42
CA TYR A 260 -5.99 10.73 11.34
C TYR A 260 -4.81 11.13 12.22
N ASP A 261 -4.38 10.23 13.10
CA ASP A 261 -3.21 10.42 13.96
C ASP A 261 -1.93 9.98 13.24
N TYR A 262 -0.83 10.70 13.40
CA TYR A 262 0.48 10.27 12.88
C TYR A 262 1.01 9.03 13.59
N HIS A 263 0.55 8.77 14.81
CA HIS A 263 0.89 7.69 15.75
C HIS A 263 2.35 7.70 16.23
N TYR A 264 3.30 7.85 15.31
CA TYR A 264 4.71 8.04 15.63
C TYR A 264 5.10 9.50 15.48
N ASP A 265 5.79 10.04 16.49
CA ASP A 265 6.18 11.45 16.55
C ASP A 265 6.97 11.90 15.31
N PHE A 266 7.91 11.08 14.83
CA PHE A 266 8.73 11.37 13.65
C PHE A 266 7.97 11.39 12.31
N LEU A 267 6.69 11.01 12.29
CA LEU A 267 5.83 11.16 11.10
C LEU A 267 5.13 12.52 11.06
N ASP A 268 5.10 13.27 12.17
CA ASP A 268 4.61 14.64 12.18
C ASP A 268 5.56 15.53 11.35
N PRO A 269 5.06 16.25 10.33
CA PRO A 269 5.87 17.17 9.52
C PRO A 269 6.58 18.26 10.33
N ASN A 270 6.11 18.55 11.54
CA ASN A 270 6.69 19.56 12.44
C ASN A 270 7.72 18.97 13.42
N TRP A 271 7.90 17.64 13.42
CA TRP A 271 8.85 16.99 14.31
C TRP A 271 10.30 17.36 13.97
N LYS A 272 11.11 17.55 15.02
CA LYS A 272 12.55 17.75 14.90
C LYS A 272 13.26 16.81 15.88
N PRO A 273 14.34 16.13 15.47
CA PRO A 273 15.10 15.30 16.37
C PRO A 273 15.64 16.16 17.50
N GLN A 274 15.41 15.76 18.76
CA GLN A 274 15.93 16.47 19.91
C GLN A 274 17.46 16.47 19.87
N SER A 275 18.06 17.62 19.57
CA SER A 275 19.51 17.78 19.65
C SER A 275 19.97 17.69 21.11
N PHE A 276 21.21 17.25 21.33
CA PHE A 276 21.83 17.25 22.66
C PHE A 276 21.75 18.64 23.33
N TRP A 277 21.87 19.70 22.53
CA TRP A 277 21.76 21.09 22.98
C TRP A 277 20.32 21.52 23.31
N GLY A 278 19.31 20.93 22.68
CA GLY A 278 17.89 21.19 22.99
C GLY A 278 17.48 20.74 24.40
N LYS A 279 18.10 19.68 24.93
CA LYS A 279 17.93 19.27 26.34
C LYS A 279 18.67 20.16 27.33
N LEU A 280 19.79 20.77 26.93
CA LEU A 280 20.58 21.64 27.81
C LEU A 280 19.98 23.05 27.95
N PHE A 281 19.32 23.55 26.90
CA PHE A 281 18.76 24.91 26.87
C PHE A 281 17.22 24.96 26.90
N GLY A 282 16.54 23.81 26.91
CA GLY A 282 15.08 23.69 26.90
C GLY A 282 14.40 23.68 28.28
N ARG A 283 15.12 24.01 29.37
CA ARG A 283 14.50 24.31 30.67
C ARG A 283 14.46 25.83 30.86
N LYS A 284 13.31 26.43 30.54
CA LYS A 284 12.82 27.66 31.17
C LYS A 284 11.45 27.37 31.74
#